data_AF-A0A3M0XM18-F1
#
_entry.id   AF-A0A3M0XM18-F1
#
_cell.length_a   1.000
_cell.length_b   1.000
_cell.length_c   1.000
_cell.angle_alpha   90.00
_cell.angle_beta   90.00
_cell.angle_gamma   90.00
#
_symmetry.space_group_name_H-M   'P 1'
#
loop_
_entity.id
_entity.type
_entity.pdbx_description
1 polymer ?
#
loop_
_entity_poly.entity_id
_entity_poly.type
_entity_poly.pdbx_seq_one_letter_code
_entity_poly.pdbx_strand_id
1 'polypeptide(L)'
;MEGAKKEGDRVLSFTLGYSHPIVYKLPDGIEADVDKKQTSIVIRGIDKQLVGQVAANLVSLRPPDAYKGKGIRYEGMRLKLKEGKKA
;
A
#
# COMPACT_ATOMS: atom_id res chain seq x y z
N MET A 1 7.20 2.68 -7.49
CA MET A 1 6.65 1.53 -6.74
C MET A 1 7.07 0.33 -7.54
N GLU A 2 7.94 -0.51 -7.00
CA GLU A 2 8.11 -1.87 -7.52
C GLU A 2 7.03 -2.74 -6.87
N GLY A 3 6.55 -3.73 -7.63
CA GLY A 3 5.15 -4.11 -7.66
C GLY A 3 4.54 -4.67 -6.38
N ALA A 4 3.22 -4.49 -6.26
CA ALA A 4 2.37 -5.36 -5.46
C ALA A 4 1.98 -6.59 -6.30
N LYS A 5 2.03 -7.78 -5.70
CA LYS A 5 1.63 -9.05 -6.30
C LYS A 5 0.58 -9.72 -5.41
N LYS A 6 -0.56 -10.07 -5.99
CA LYS A 6 -1.55 -10.92 -5.30
C LYS A 6 -1.10 -12.37 -5.40
N GLU A 7 -0.93 -13.04 -4.26
CA GLU A 7 -0.46 -14.43 -4.17
C GLU A 7 -1.58 -15.32 -3.61
N GLY A 8 -2.64 -15.50 -4.40
CA GLY A 8 -3.87 -16.19 -4.01
C GLY A 8 -5.01 -15.24 -3.62
N ASP A 9 -6.16 -15.78 -3.23
CA ASP A 9 -7.37 -14.98 -2.97
C ASP A 9 -7.23 -13.97 -1.82
N ARG A 10 -6.38 -14.26 -0.84
CA ARG A 10 -6.31 -13.51 0.43
C ARG A 10 -4.89 -13.09 0.85
N VAL A 11 -3.90 -13.21 -0.02
CA VAL A 11 -2.52 -12.87 0.31
C VAL A 11 -1.97 -11.86 -0.68
N LEU A 12 -1.38 -10.79 -0.16
CA LEU A 12 -0.71 -9.74 -0.93
C LEU A 12 0.77 -9.75 -0.60
N SER A 13 1.61 -9.93 -1.61
CA SER A 13 3.06 -9.85 -1.51
C SER A 13 3.53 -8.50 -2.05
N PHE A 14 4.29 -7.78 -1.25
CA PHE A 14 4.75 -6.43 -1.54
C PHE A 14 6.26 -6.38 -1.74
N THR A 15 6.71 -5.87 -2.89
CA THR A 15 8.13 -5.65 -3.19
C THR A 15 8.46 -4.16 -3.07
N LEU A 16 8.60 -3.69 -1.83
CA LEU A 16 8.73 -2.26 -1.53
C LEU A 16 10.18 -1.73 -1.59
N GLY A 17 11.14 -2.54 -2.04
CA GLY A 17 12.57 -2.22 -2.00
C GLY A 17 13.25 -2.59 -0.68
N TYR A 18 12.60 -3.42 0.14
CA TYR A 18 13.24 -4.15 1.23
C TYR A 18 13.93 -5.41 0.68
N SER A 19 14.89 -5.96 1.41
CA SER A 19 15.65 -7.15 1.00
C SER A 19 14.79 -8.42 0.89
N HIS A 20 13.62 -8.46 1.52
CA HIS A 20 12.66 -9.56 1.46
C HIS A 20 11.25 -9.05 1.13
N PRO A 21 10.45 -9.81 0.38
CA PRO A 21 9.06 -9.45 0.09
C PRO A 21 8.23 -9.49 1.37
N ILE A 22 7.36 -8.51 1.55
CA ILE A 22 6.45 -8.46 2.70
C ILE A 22 5.15 -9.14 2.30
N VAL A 23 4.82 -10.23 2.97
CA VAL A 23 3.57 -10.98 2.75
C VAL A 23 2.52 -10.52 3.75
N TYR A 24 1.41 -10.00 3.26
CA TYR A 24 0.28 -9.53 4.04
C TYR A 24 -0.94 -10.43 3.81
N LYS A 25 -1.51 -10.95 4.89
CA LYS A 25 -2.73 -11.77 4.84
C LYS A 25 -3.95 -10.88 5.09
N LEU A 26 -4.93 -10.93 4.19
CA LEU A 26 -6.18 -10.20 4.31
C LEU A 26 -7.13 -10.93 5.27
N PRO A 27 -7.84 -10.20 6.16
CA PRO A 27 -8.90 -10.78 6.98
C PRO A 27 -10.10 -11.25 6.14
N ASP A 28 -10.90 -12.16 6.70
CA ASP A 28 -12.13 -12.65 6.05
C ASP A 28 -13.12 -11.51 5.77
N GLY A 29 -13.75 -11.55 4.60
CA GLY A 29 -14.71 -10.53 4.16
C GLY A 29 -14.09 -9.29 3.49
N ILE A 30 -12.77 -9.31 3.23
CA ILE A 30 -12.07 -8.27 2.48
C ILE A 30 -11.45 -8.85 1.21
N GLU A 31 -11.77 -8.24 0.08
CA GLU A 31 -11.15 -8.50 -1.21
C GLU A 31 -10.15 -7.39 -1.52
N ALA A 32 -8.97 -7.78 -2.00
CA ALA A 32 -8.02 -6.86 -2.58
C ALA A 32 -7.82 -7.17 -4.06
N ASP A 33 -7.92 -6.13 -4.87
CA ASP A 33 -7.63 -6.15 -6.29
C ASP A 33 -6.38 -5.31 -6.55
N VAL A 34 -5.40 -5.91 -7.24
CA VAL A 34 -4.15 -5.23 -7.60
C VAL A 34 -4.24 -4.87 -9.06
N ASP A 35 -4.12 -3.57 -9.37
CA ASP A 35 -4.23 -3.08 -10.73
C ASP A 35 -3.08 -3.63 -11.61
N LYS A 36 -3.29 -3.67 -12.94
CA LYS A 36 -2.30 -4.17 -13.91
C LYS A 36 -0.95 -3.45 -13.81
N LYS A 37 -0.96 -2.19 -13.39
CA LYS A 37 0.25 -1.40 -13.18
C LYS A 37 1.00 -1.74 -11.88
N GLN A 38 0.50 -2.67 -11.06
CA GLN A 38 1.08 -3.11 -9.78
C GLN A 38 1.43 -1.97 -8.80
N THR A 39 0.82 -0.81 -9.01
CA THR A 39 1.10 0.46 -8.32
C THR A 39 -0.13 0.99 -7.57
N SER A 40 -1.30 0.44 -7.84
CA SER A 40 -2.56 0.77 -7.17
C SER A 40 -3.20 -0.50 -6.65
N ILE A 41 -3.79 -0.42 -5.46
CA ILE A 41 -4.47 -1.52 -4.79
C ILE A 41 -5.85 -1.02 -4.39
N VAL A 42 -6.88 -1.74 -4.80
CA VAL A 42 -8.27 -1.46 -4.46
C VAL A 42 -8.70 -2.47 -3.41
N ILE A 43 -9.08 -1.97 -2.23
CA ILE A 43 -9.60 -2.80 -1.14
C ILE A 43 -11.12 -2.66 -1.13
N ARG A 44 -11.82 -3.78 -1.16
CA ARG A 44 -13.28 -3.90 -1.11
C ARG A 44 -13.66 -4.79 0.07
N GLY A 45 -14.77 -4.51 0.73
CA GLY A 45 -15.24 -5.33 1.83
C GLY A 45 -16.61 -4.88 2.31
N ILE A 46 -17.27 -5.76 3.06
CA ILE A 46 -18.58 -5.50 3.66
C ILE A 46 -18.45 -4.54 4.86
N ASP A 47 -17.37 -4.68 5.63
CA ASP A 47 -17.13 -3.90 6.84
C ASP A 47 -16.15 -2.73 6.59
N LYS A 48 -16.64 -1.50 6.80
CA LYS A 48 -15.84 -0.27 6.58
C LYS A 48 -14.71 -0.10 7.59
N GLN A 49 -14.88 -0.58 8.83
CA GLN A 49 -13.86 -0.48 9.87
C GLN A 49 -12.68 -1.40 9.53
N LEU A 50 -12.96 -2.64 9.15
CA LEU A 50 -11.94 -3.61 8.74
C LEU A 50 -11.22 -3.15 7.45
N VAL A 51 -11.95 -2.63 6.46
CA VAL A 51 -11.34 -2.06 5.24
C VAL A 51 -10.40 -0.90 5.58
N GLY A 52 -10.82 0.02 6.46
CA GLY A 52 -10.00 1.13 6.92
C GLY A 52 -8.75 0.66 7.68
N GLN A 53 -8.91 -0.33 8.55
CA GLN A 53 -7.81 -0.90 9.33
C GLN A 53 -6.77 -1.58 8.42
N VAL A 54 -7.21 -2.37 7.44
CA VAL A 54 -6.29 -2.98 6.45
C VAL A 54 -5.57 -1.90 5.66
N ALA A 55 -6.28 -0.88 5.17
CA ALA A 55 -5.67 0.20 4.42
C ALA A 55 -4.62 0.96 5.26
N ALA A 56 -4.92 1.23 6.54
CA ALA A 56 -3.99 1.88 7.47
C ALA A 56 -2.76 1.01 7.77
N ASN A 57 -2.94 -0.30 7.93
CA ASN A 57 -1.85 -1.25 8.10
C ASN A 57 -0.91 -1.23 6.88
N LEU A 58 -1.46 -1.23 5.66
CA LEU A 58 -0.66 -1.15 4.44
C LEU A 58 0.12 0.16 4.34
N VAL A 59 -0.50 1.30 4.62
CA VAL A 59 0.19 2.61 4.64
C VAL A 59 1.33 2.61 5.67
N SER A 60 1.12 1.96 6.82
CA SER A 60 2.13 1.88 7.89
C SER A 60 3.37 1.05 7.51
N LEU A 61 3.26 0.10 6.58
CA LEU A 61 4.40 -0.71 6.11
C LEU A 61 5.46 0.12 5.39
N ARG A 62 5.02 1.15 4.67
CA ARG A 62 5.90 2.11 4.00
C ARG A 62 5.20 3.47 3.90
N PRO A 63 5.27 4.28 4.97
CA PRO A 63 4.70 5.62 4.93
C PRO A 63 5.39 6.45 3.83
N PRO A 64 4.70 7.42 3.24
CA PRO A 64 5.27 8.28 2.21
C PRO A 64 6.36 9.17 2.82
N ASP A 65 7.55 9.13 2.21
CA ASP A 65 8.67 9.98 2.62
C ASP A 65 8.32 11.48 2.53
N ALA A 66 8.68 12.24 3.58
CA ALA A 66 8.44 13.69 3.66
C ALA A 66 9.19 14.53 2.61
N TYR A 67 10.15 13.95 1.89
CA TYR A 67 10.94 14.63 0.87
C TYR A 67 10.55 14.19 -0.55
N LYS A 68 10.64 12.89 -0.84
CA LYS A 68 10.40 12.33 -2.19
C LYS A 68 8.96 11.87 -2.41
N GLY A 69 8.13 11.82 -1.37
CA GLY A 69 6.76 11.31 -1.43
C GLY A 69 6.66 9.84 -1.85
N LYS A 70 7.77 9.10 -1.80
CA LYS A 70 7.81 7.68 -2.18
C LYS A 70 7.29 6.85 -1.01
N GLY A 71 6.29 6.01 -1.26
CA GLY A 71 5.66 5.16 -0.25
C GLY A 71 4.23 4.81 -0.65
N ILE A 72 3.51 4.15 0.25
CA ILE A 72 2.10 3.80 0.09
C ILE A 72 1.28 4.99 0.57
N ARG A 73 0.32 5.43 -0.26
CA ARG A 73 -0.55 6.57 0.04
C ARG A 73 -1.95 6.31 -0.47
N TYR A 74 -2.92 7.01 0.10
CA TYR A 74 -4.27 7.05 -0.45
C TYR A 74 -4.29 7.83 -1.76
N GLU A 75 -5.19 7.43 -2.66
CA GLU A 75 -5.42 8.16 -3.90
C GLU A 75 -5.97 9.57 -3.58
N GLY A 76 -5.39 10.60 -4.21
CA GLY A 76 -5.79 12.00 -3.98
C GLY A 76 -5.25 12.67 -2.71
N MET A 77 -4.49 11.96 -1.85
CA MET A 77 -3.92 12.58 -0.65
C MET A 77 -2.82 13.61 -0.99
N ARG A 78 -2.99 14.86 -0.54
CA ARG A 78 -1.95 15.89 -0.64
C ARG A 78 -0.81 15.60 0.33
N LEU A 79 0.37 15.31 -0.21
CA LEU A 79 1.60 15.16 0.57
C LEU A 79 2.23 16.55 0.81
N LYS A 80 2.48 16.88 2.07
CA LYS A 80 3.30 18.05 2.43
C LYS A 80 4.77 17.66 2.27
N LEU A 81 5.29 17.81 1.06
CA LEU A 81 6.70 17.56 0.77
C LEU A 81 7.53 18.75 1.27
N LYS A 82 8.57 18.47 2.05
CA LYS A 82 9.63 19.43 2.36
C LYS A 82 10.61 19.45 1.20
N GLU A 83 11.04 20.64 0.80
CA GLU A 83 12.11 20.77 -0.17
C GLU A 83 13.38 20.09 0.38
N GLY A 84 13.89 19.12 -0.37
CA GLY A 84 15.17 18.50 -0.07
C GLY A 84 16.30 19.51 -0.21
N LYS A 85 17.47 19.18 0.32
CA LYS A 85 18.70 19.96 0.16
C LYS A 85 18.95 20.16 -1.35
N LYS A 86 18.74 21.39 -1.86
CA LYS A 86 19.34 21.80 -3.15
C LYS A 86 20.86 21.70 -2.96
N ALA A 87 21.47 20.74 -3.63
CA ALA A 87 22.90 20.73 -3.90
C ALA A 87 23.09 21.23 -5.33
#